data_AF-A0A3D5PY03-F1
#
_entry.id   AF-A0A3D5PY03-F1
#
_cell.length_a   1.000
_cell.length_b   1.000
_cell.length_c   1.000
_cell.angle_alpha   90.00
_cell.angle_beta   90.00
_cell.angle_gamma   90.00
#
_symmetry.space_group_name_H-M   'P 1'
#
loop_
_entity.id
_entity.type
_entity.pdbx_description
1 polymer ?
#
loop_
_entity_poly.entity_id
_entity_poly.type
_entity_poly.pdbx_seq_one_letter_code
_entity_poly.pdbx_strand_id
1 'polypeptide(L)'
;EWALPLNQLMPATTNREDVLAFWLLICRYMDVTQPLPDIPLFESFRHEDPRTLRHDEKSGRDPRYWRDMSKQEYERFKDDNRHKLYNNKW
;
A
#
# COMPACT_ATOMS: atom_id res chain seq x y z
N GLU A 1 1.08 24.61 -3.93
CA GLU A 1 0.30 23.50 -3.34
C GLU A 1 0.95 22.21 -3.79
N TRP A 2 1.62 21.49 -2.88
CA TRP A 2 2.51 20.36 -3.17
C TRP A 2 1.85 18.99 -2.95
N ALA A 3 0.55 18.98 -2.63
CA ALA A 3 -0.19 17.74 -2.50
C ALA A 3 -0.60 17.25 -3.89
N LEU A 4 -0.14 16.07 -4.28
CA LEU A 4 -0.70 15.38 -5.45
C LEU A 4 -2.21 15.26 -5.21
N PRO A 5 -3.06 15.72 -6.14
CA PRO A 5 -4.48 15.59 -5.96
C PRO A 5 -4.81 14.10 -5.92
N LEU A 6 -5.60 13.69 -4.92
CA LEU A 6 -5.91 12.29 -4.63
C LEU A 6 -6.52 11.56 -5.84
N ASN A 7 -7.09 12.32 -6.80
CA ASN A 7 -7.57 11.80 -8.08
C ASN A 7 -6.47 11.17 -8.96
N GLN A 8 -5.20 11.53 -8.79
CA GLN A 8 -4.07 10.91 -9.50
C GLN A 8 -3.75 9.51 -8.96
N LEU A 9 -4.24 9.19 -7.77
CA LEU A 9 -4.13 7.85 -7.18
C LEU A 9 -5.33 6.97 -7.52
N MET A 10 -6.39 7.52 -8.13
CA MET A 10 -7.50 6.71 -8.59
C MET A 10 -7.06 5.87 -9.79
N PRO A 11 -7.23 4.54 -9.74
CA PRO A 11 -6.99 3.73 -10.92
C PRO A 11 -8.01 4.11 -12.01
N ALA A 12 -7.54 4.31 -13.24
CA ALA A 12 -8.40 4.54 -14.41
C ALA A 12 -9.04 3.21 -14.83
N THR A 13 -9.90 2.67 -13.97
CA THR A 13 -10.46 1.32 -14.07
C THR A 13 -11.96 1.36 -13.80
N THR A 14 -12.68 0.49 -14.48
CA THR A 14 -14.09 0.20 -14.19
C THR A 14 -14.23 -1.03 -13.29
N ASN A 15 -13.12 -1.64 -12.89
CA ASN A 15 -13.15 -2.80 -12.03
C ASN A 15 -13.51 -2.41 -10.58
N ARG A 16 -14.56 -3.05 -10.05
CA ARG A 16 -15.02 -2.89 -8.67
C ARG A 16 -13.93 -3.18 -7.64
N GLU A 17 -13.11 -4.20 -7.86
CA GLU A 17 -12.06 -4.57 -6.89
C GLU A 17 -11.03 -3.47 -6.72
N ASP A 18 -10.61 -2.85 -7.82
CA ASP A 18 -9.63 -1.76 -7.80
C ASP A 18 -10.20 -0.52 -7.10
N VAL A 19 -11.48 -0.20 -7.34
CA VAL A 19 -12.19 0.90 -6.66
C VAL A 19 -12.28 0.66 -5.15
N LEU A 20 -12.59 -0.57 -4.74
CA LEU A 20 -12.64 -0.94 -3.32
C LEU A 20 -11.26 -0.92 -2.67
N ALA A 21 -10.22 -1.42 -3.36
CA ALA A 21 -8.84 -1.36 -2.87
C ALA A 21 -8.39 0.09 -2.68
N PHE A 22 -8.75 0.98 -3.60
CA PHE A 22 -8.50 2.40 -3.47
C PHE A 22 -9.27 3.04 -2.30
N TRP A 23 -10.54 2.69 -2.12
CA TRP A 23 -11.31 3.15 -0.95
C TRP A 23 -10.67 2.69 0.37
N LEU A 24 -10.28 1.42 0.46
CA LEU A 24 -9.56 0.87 1.62
C LEU A 24 -8.23 1.57 1.86
N LEU A 25 -7.49 1.92 0.79
CA LEU A 25 -6.26 2.71 0.90
C LEU A 25 -6.54 4.07 1.58
N ILE A 26 -7.58 4.78 1.16
CA ILE A 26 -7.97 6.06 1.76
C ILE A 26 -8.38 5.87 3.22
N CYS A 27 -9.27 4.92 3.51
CA CYS A 27 -9.70 4.66 4.89
C CYS A 27 -8.52 4.34 5.79
N ARG A 28 -7.57 3.52 5.31
CA ARG A 28 -6.37 3.15 6.07
C ARG A 28 -5.41 4.32 6.25
N TYR A 29 -5.26 5.17 5.24
CA TYR A 29 -4.44 6.38 5.33
C TYR A 29 -5.02 7.38 6.35
N MET A 30 -6.34 7.53 6.39
CA MET A 30 -7.02 8.43 7.32
C MET A 30 -7.13 7.87 8.74
N ASP A 31 -7.01 6.55 8.92
CA ASP A 31 -7.03 5.92 10.23
C ASP A 31 -5.69 6.08 10.95
N VAL A 32 -5.61 7.13 11.76
CA VAL A 32 -4.42 7.41 12.57
C VAL A 32 -4.11 6.30 13.56
N THR A 33 -5.02 5.39 13.92
CA THR A 33 -4.73 4.35 14.92
C THR A 33 -3.81 3.25 14.39
N GLN A 34 -3.59 3.22 13.08
CA GLN A 34 -2.94 2.14 12.37
C GLN A 34 -1.67 2.63 11.63
N PRO A 35 -0.74 1.73 11.27
CA PRO A 35 0.37 2.09 10.39
C PRO A 35 -0.13 2.48 9.00
N LEU A 36 0.65 3.34 8.33
CA LEU A 36 0.44 3.77 6.97
C LEU A 36 0.26 2.57 6.03
N PRO A 37 -0.56 2.73 4.96
CA PRO A 37 -0.66 1.70 3.94
C PRO A 37 0.70 1.33 3.37
N ASP A 38 0.91 0.04 3.14
CA ASP A 38 2.15 -0.45 2.56
C ASP A 38 2.12 -0.37 1.03
N ILE A 39 2.48 0.81 0.52
CA ILE A 39 2.60 1.10 -0.91
C ILE A 39 3.92 1.82 -1.19
N PRO A 40 4.49 1.70 -2.41
CA PRO A 40 5.75 2.35 -2.78
C PRO A 40 5.77 3.87 -2.53
N LEU A 41 4.61 4.53 -2.69
CA LEU A 41 4.47 5.98 -2.51
C LEU A 41 4.86 6.44 -1.09
N PHE A 42 4.57 5.64 -0.07
CA PHE A 42 4.82 6.02 1.32
C PHE A 42 6.17 5.56 1.84
N GLU A 43 6.92 4.74 1.09
CA GLU A 43 8.19 4.15 1.55
C GLU A 43 9.16 5.20 2.12
N SER A 44 9.35 6.31 1.40
CA SER A 44 10.25 7.39 1.84
C SER A 44 9.82 8.06 3.13
N PHE A 45 8.53 8.00 3.50
CA PHE A 45 7.96 8.71 4.64
C PHE A 45 7.59 7.77 5.81
N ARG A 46 7.67 6.44 5.64
CA ARG A 46 7.30 5.47 6.69
C ARG A 46 8.03 5.70 8.01
N HIS A 47 9.29 6.12 7.93
CA HIS A 47 10.12 6.41 9.10
C HIS A 47 9.72 7.69 9.84
N GLU A 48 8.98 8.59 9.19
CA GLU A 48 8.48 9.83 9.79
C GLU A 48 7.21 9.58 10.62
N ASP A 49 6.46 8.50 10.37
CA ASP A 49 5.30 8.12 11.16
C ASP A 49 5.69 7.17 12.32
N PRO A 50 5.55 7.58 13.59
CA PRO A 50 5.96 6.77 14.74
C PRO A 50 5.22 5.42 14.85
N ARG A 51 3.98 5.34 14.35
CA ARG A 51 3.20 4.09 14.38
C ARG A 51 3.71 3.10 13.34
N THR A 52 3.92 3.58 12.13
CA THR A 52 4.53 2.80 11.04
C THR A 52 5.92 2.34 11.43
N LEU A 53 6.75 3.21 12.01
CA LEU A 53 8.08 2.86 12.48
C LEU A 53 8.06 1.70 13.49
N ARG A 54 7.24 1.78 14.55
CA ARG A 54 7.10 0.69 15.54
C ARG A 54 6.58 -0.61 14.92
N HIS A 55 5.68 -0.50 13.95
CA HIS A 55 5.15 -1.66 13.23
C HIS A 55 6.24 -2.33 12.37
N ASP A 56 7.04 -1.53 11.68
CA ASP A 56 8.14 -1.99 10.82
C ASP A 56 9.27 -2.61 11.64
N GLU A 57 9.63 -2.00 12.79
CA GLU A 57 10.58 -2.55 13.76
C GLU A 57 10.13 -3.92 14.29
N LYS A 58 8.83 -4.05 14.64
CA LYS A 58 8.28 -5.32 15.15
C LYS A 58 8.23 -6.41 14.08
N SER A 59 7.96 -6.05 12.83
CA SER A 59 7.87 -6.99 11.72
C SER A 59 9.23 -7.31 11.07
N GLY A 60 10.26 -6.53 11.36
CA GLY A 60 11.58 -6.66 10.75
C GLY A 60 11.58 -6.29 9.25
N ARG A 61 10.70 -5.37 8.85
CA ARG A 61 10.54 -4.94 7.46
C ARG A 61 11.79 -4.19 6.98
N ASP A 62 12.25 -4.49 5.77
CA ASP A 62 13.31 -3.72 5.09
C ASP A 62 12.82 -2.29 4.74
N PRO A 63 13.53 -1.22 5.15
CA PRO A 63 13.22 0.16 4.77
C PRO A 63 13.19 0.43 3.25
N ARG A 64 13.86 -0.40 2.44
CA ARG A 64 13.91 -0.27 0.96
C ARG A 64 13.16 -1.40 0.26
N TYR A 65 12.21 -2.04 0.93
CA TYR A 65 11.46 -3.19 0.43
C TYR A 65 10.92 -3.02 -1.00
N TRP A 66 10.28 -1.89 -1.31
CA TRP A 66 9.71 -1.62 -2.63
C TRP A 66 10.78 -1.24 -3.66
N ARG A 67 11.79 -0.49 -3.24
CA ARG A 67 12.88 -0.04 -4.11
C ARG A 67 13.79 -1.17 -4.57
N ASP A 68 14.10 -2.09 -3.67
CA ASP A 68 15.01 -3.21 -3.93
C ASP A 68 14.28 -4.40 -4.57
N MET A 69 12.93 -4.38 -4.62
CA MET A 69 12.12 -5.41 -5.27
C MET A 69 12.39 -5.47 -6.77
N SER A 70 12.82 -6.64 -7.25
CA SER A 70 12.99 -6.88 -8.68
C SER A 70 11.64 -6.93 -9.40
N LYS A 71 11.67 -6.72 -10.72
CA LYS A 71 10.47 -6.85 -11.57
C LYS A 71 9.79 -8.22 -11.42
N GLN A 72 10.58 -9.29 -11.27
CA GLN A 72 10.05 -10.65 -11.14
C GLN A 72 9.37 -10.88 -9.79
N GLU A 73 9.90 -10.29 -8.72
CA GLU A 73 9.26 -10.32 -7.40
C GLU A 73 7.99 -9.47 -7.39
N TYR A 74 8.00 -8.33 -8.09
CA TYR A 74 6.82 -7.49 -8.22
C TYR A 74 5.66 -8.17 -8.96
N GLU A 75 5.93 -8.87 -10.07
CA GLU A 75 4.88 -9.64 -10.76
C GLU A 75 4.34 -10.78 -9.89
N ARG A 76 5.21 -11.50 -9.17
CA ARG A 76 4.76 -12.51 -8.19
C ARG A 76 3.89 -11.91 -7.09
N PHE A 77 4.30 -10.77 -6.54
CA PHE A 77 3.52 -10.04 -5.53
C PHE A 77 2.13 -9.65 -6.05
N LYS A 78 2.04 -9.18 -7.30
CA LYS A 78 0.76 -8.86 -7.95
C LYS A 78 -0.12 -10.10 -8.09
N ASP A 79 0.45 -11.21 -8.56
CA ASP A 79 -0.30 -12.45 -8.75
C ASP A 79 -0.80 -13.01 -7.42
N ASP A 80 0.04 -13.01 -6.38
CA ASP A 80 -0.33 -13.43 -5.03
C ASP A 80 -1.45 -12.57 -4.45
N ASN A 81 -1.38 -11.25 -4.64
CA ASN A 81 -2.45 -10.35 -4.20
C ASN A 81 -3.75 -10.57 -4.97
N ARG A 82 -3.68 -10.75 -6.29
CA ARG A 82 -4.85 -11.10 -7.09
C ARG A 82 -5.47 -12.41 -6.61
N HIS A 83 -4.65 -13.42 -6.35
CA HIS A 83 -5.12 -14.72 -5.85
C HIS A 83 -5.80 -14.59 -4.48
N LYS A 84 -5.21 -13.83 -3.55
CA LYS A 84 -5.81 -13.52 -2.24
C LYS A 84 -7.15 -12.80 -2.39
N LEU A 85 -7.26 -11.84 -3.31
CA LEU A 85 -8.51 -11.12 -3.57
C LEU A 85 -9.62 -12.02 -4.12
N TYR A 86 -9.29 -12.96 -5.03
CA TYR A 86 -10.28 -13.88 -5.58
C TYR A 86 -10.69 -14.98 -4.60
N ASN A 87 -9.77 -15.46 -3.76
CA ASN A 87 -10.04 -16.55 -2.83
C ASN A 87 -10.65 -16.08 -1.51
N ASN A 88 -10.26 -14.91 -1.00
CA ASN A 88 -10.92 -14.29 0.13
C ASN A 88 -12.14 -13.53 -0.39
N LYS A 89 -13.28 -14.21 -0.47
CA LYS A 89 -14.58 -13.54 -0.56
C LYS A 89 -14.75 -12.69 0.71
N TRP A 90 -14.55 -11.39 0.56
CA TRP A 90 -15.00 -10.37 1.51
C TRP A 90 -16.53 -10.38 1.61
#